data_AF-A0A6V7DSA6-F1
#
_entry.id   AF-A0A6V7DSA6-F1
#
_cell.length_a   1.000
_cell.length_b   1.000
_cell.length_c   1.000
_cell.angle_alpha   90.00
_cell.angle_beta   90.00
_cell.angle_gamma   90.00
#
_symmetry.space_group_name_H-M   'P 1'
#
loop_
_entity.id
_entity.type
_entity.pdbx_description
1 polymer ?
#
loop_
_entity_poly.entity_id
_entity_poly.type
_entity_poly.pdbx_seq_one_letter_code
_entity_poly.pdbx_strand_id
1 'polypeptide(L)'
;MNTFACPPALPRQRLADGVPLLLSHSDAAAITARAQTPVANSMTCPEQQFRAIGLERLNATASMLIRRDNKYVVHEDRLAPAWAELIGQFDILEIDGKRDFIYDTCYFDDPGHTSYFDHHRGRRQRCKIRMRNYVDAHLCFAEIKLKGKRGQTEKRRIACPVDQYGVLGERAQSQIRSAYRDLYARDLTQALEPICWMRYRRTTLVAKEGGERMTIDRGMVFMDASGTCRIDDDLVIVETKSGNANGIADKILRRLHQHPTNSASKYCVSLAALRQVSKYNKLLPALRKLAVVPTHATPTA
;
A
#
# COMPACT_ATOMS: atom_id res chain seq x y z
N MET A 1 -8.53 -9.04 44.68
CA MET A 1 -7.46 -9.50 45.57
C MET A 1 -6.45 -10.28 44.75
N ASN A 2 -5.18 -10.01 45.01
CA ASN A 2 -3.97 -10.51 44.34
C ASN A 2 -4.00 -11.99 43.94
N THR A 3 -3.35 -12.31 42.81
CA THR A 3 -2.06 -13.01 42.80
C THR A 3 -1.50 -13.09 41.37
N PHE A 4 -0.38 -12.39 41.15
CA PHE A 4 0.56 -12.62 40.06
C PHE A 4 1.28 -13.95 40.30
N ALA A 5 1.41 -14.79 39.26
CA ALA A 5 2.31 -15.95 39.25
C ALA A 5 3.17 -15.91 37.98
N CYS A 6 4.47 -15.75 38.19
CA CYS A 6 5.53 -15.79 37.18
C CYS A 6 5.83 -17.25 36.82
N PRO A 7 6.01 -17.62 35.54
CA PRO A 7 6.55 -18.94 35.19
C PRO A 7 8.09 -18.94 35.23
N PRO A 8 8.73 -20.11 35.45
CA PRO A 8 10.16 -20.23 35.71
C PRO A 8 11.02 -20.17 34.44
N ALA A 9 12.28 -19.78 34.64
CA ALA A 9 13.33 -19.70 33.62
C ALA A 9 13.69 -21.08 33.03
N LEU A 10 13.78 -21.16 31.70
CA LEU A 10 14.30 -22.32 30.98
C LEU A 10 15.82 -22.19 30.73
N PRO A 11 16.56 -23.30 30.68
CA PRO A 11 18.03 -23.30 30.65
C PRO A 11 18.61 -22.96 29.27
N ARG A 12 19.77 -22.29 29.28
CA ARG A 12 20.59 -22.00 28.10
C ARG A 12 21.06 -23.30 27.42
N GLN A 13 20.70 -23.50 26.15
CA GLN A 13 21.35 -24.45 25.27
C GLN A 13 22.00 -23.72 24.08
N ARG A 14 23.15 -24.27 23.64
CA ARG A 14 24.12 -23.67 22.72
C ARG A 14 23.57 -23.58 21.30
N LEU A 15 23.79 -22.43 20.66
CA LEU A 15 23.60 -22.22 19.23
C LEU A 15 24.72 -22.97 18.47
N ALA A 16 24.32 -23.81 17.52
CA ALA A 16 25.18 -24.30 16.44
C ALA A 16 24.94 -23.43 15.20
N ASP A 17 26.03 -23.21 14.47
CA ASP A 17 26.21 -22.21 13.42
C ASP A 17 25.34 -22.39 12.16
N GLY A 18 25.04 -21.27 11.50
CA GLY A 18 24.69 -21.22 10.07
C GLY A 18 23.29 -20.70 9.73
N VAL A 19 23.03 -19.39 9.92
CA VAL A 19 21.88 -18.68 9.32
C VAL A 19 22.41 -17.40 8.65
N PRO A 20 22.02 -17.07 7.41
CA PRO A 20 22.47 -15.83 6.76
C PRO A 20 21.92 -14.62 7.51
N LEU A 21 22.72 -13.55 7.61
CA LEU A 21 22.38 -12.30 8.30
C LEU A 21 20.97 -11.79 7.92
N LEU A 22 20.02 -11.92 8.84
CA LEU A 22 18.79 -11.14 8.82
C LEU A 22 19.17 -9.68 9.06
N LEU A 23 18.83 -8.81 8.11
CA LEU A 23 18.91 -7.35 8.29
C LEU A 23 18.14 -6.97 9.56
N SER A 24 18.83 -6.28 10.44
CA SER A 24 18.33 -5.91 11.76
C SER A 24 17.34 -4.74 11.66
N HIS A 25 16.51 -4.53 12.68
CA HIS A 25 15.52 -3.43 12.74
C HIS A 25 16.13 -2.04 12.49
N SER A 26 17.44 -1.88 12.77
CA SER A 26 18.24 -0.70 12.50
C SER A 26 18.39 -0.38 11.00
N ASP A 27 18.45 -1.38 10.13
CA ASP A 27 18.75 -1.19 8.71
C ASP A 27 17.52 -0.70 7.93
N ALA A 28 16.32 -1.18 8.27
CA ALA A 28 15.07 -0.72 7.65
C ALA A 28 14.69 0.72 8.07
N ALA A 29 15.01 1.12 9.31
CA ALA A 29 14.86 2.48 9.80
C ALA A 29 15.90 3.45 9.22
N ALA A 30 17.14 2.98 8.98
CA ALA A 30 18.20 3.77 8.38
C ALA A 30 17.95 4.07 6.89
N ILE A 31 17.35 3.14 6.14
CA ILE A 31 16.98 3.34 4.73
C ILE A 31 15.83 4.37 4.58
N THR A 32 14.95 4.50 5.57
CA THR A 32 13.81 5.42 5.53
C THR A 32 14.14 6.88 5.92
N ALA A 33 15.36 7.17 6.40
CA ALA A 33 15.72 8.46 7.01
C ALA A 33 16.35 9.51 6.05
N ARG A 34 16.23 9.38 4.72
CA ARG A 34 16.73 10.37 3.75
C ARG A 34 15.69 10.75 2.71
N ALA A 35 14.73 11.60 3.11
CA ALA A 35 13.72 12.16 2.23
C ALA A 35 13.03 13.38 2.85
N GLN A 36 13.75 14.45 3.16
CA GLN A 36 13.12 15.74 3.49
C GLN A 36 13.96 16.88 2.90
N THR A 37 13.44 17.51 1.86
CA THR A 37 13.80 18.87 1.47
C THR A 37 12.49 19.64 1.39
N PRO A 38 12.31 20.76 2.12
CA PRO A 38 11.09 21.54 2.01
C PRO A 38 11.20 22.46 0.80
N VAL A 39 10.32 22.30 -0.19
CA VAL A 39 10.07 23.34 -1.18
C VAL A 39 8.92 24.18 -0.65
N ALA A 40 9.26 25.36 -0.13
CA ALA A 40 8.29 26.39 0.19
C ALA A 40 7.90 27.10 -1.10
N ASN A 41 6.62 27.08 -1.45
CA ASN A 41 6.03 28.16 -2.22
C ASN A 41 4.57 28.38 -1.78
N SER A 42 4.30 29.61 -1.38
CA SER A 42 3.02 30.12 -0.93
C SER A 42 2.02 30.22 -2.09
N MET A 43 1.40 29.08 -2.42
CA MET A 43 0.07 29.02 -3.00
C MET A 43 -0.82 28.34 -1.97
N THR A 44 -2.04 28.82 -1.78
CA THR A 44 -3.02 28.20 -0.88
C THR A 44 -3.18 26.72 -1.24
N CYS A 45 -2.65 25.86 -0.37
CA CYS A 45 -2.72 24.41 -0.48
C CYS A 45 -4.20 24.00 -0.65
N PRO A 46 -4.63 23.48 -1.82
CA PRO A 46 -6.03 23.19 -2.12
C PRO A 46 -6.70 22.33 -1.06
N GLU A 47 -5.92 21.44 -0.45
CA GLU A 47 -6.32 20.56 0.64
C GLU A 47 -6.90 21.33 1.85
N GLN A 48 -6.48 22.57 2.10
CA GLN A 48 -6.98 23.39 3.21
C GLN A 48 -8.42 23.90 3.01
N GLN A 49 -8.89 23.97 1.77
CA GLN A 49 -10.23 24.46 1.44
C GLN A 49 -11.33 23.41 1.63
N PHE A 50 -10.96 22.14 1.76
CA PHE A 50 -11.91 21.07 2.05
C PHE A 50 -12.45 21.17 3.48
N ARG A 51 -13.72 20.81 3.64
CA ARG A 51 -14.29 20.53 4.97
C ARG A 51 -13.64 19.27 5.53
N ALA A 52 -13.20 19.33 6.79
CA ALA A 52 -12.61 18.20 7.49
C ALA A 52 -13.66 17.14 7.88
N ILE A 53 -13.23 15.87 7.86
CA ILE A 53 -13.96 14.74 8.43
C ILE A 53 -13.01 13.88 9.27
N GLY A 54 -13.42 13.53 10.49
CA GLY A 54 -12.67 12.64 11.36
C GLY A 54 -12.76 11.17 10.94
N LEU A 55 -11.86 10.34 11.48
CA LEU A 55 -11.75 8.92 11.14
C LEU A 55 -13.02 8.11 11.46
N GLU A 56 -13.68 8.40 12.60
CA GLU A 56 -14.90 7.71 13.01
C GLU A 56 -16.03 7.92 11.99
N ARG A 57 -16.31 9.18 11.66
CA ARG A 57 -17.34 9.55 10.68
C ARG A 57 -16.99 9.01 9.30
N LEU A 58 -15.71 9.06 8.89
CA LEU A 58 -15.25 8.43 7.66
C LEU A 58 -15.56 6.94 7.63
N ASN A 59 -15.33 6.21 8.72
CA ASN A 59 -15.64 4.78 8.78
C ASN A 59 -17.15 4.51 8.70
N ALA A 60 -17.98 5.34 9.34
CA ALA A 60 -19.43 5.23 9.31
C ALA A 60 -20.03 5.48 7.91
N THR A 61 -19.63 6.57 7.24
CA THR A 61 -20.15 6.96 5.91
C THR A 61 -19.73 5.99 4.81
N ALA A 62 -18.67 5.23 5.05
CA ALA A 62 -17.99 4.52 3.99
C ALA A 62 -18.22 3.01 4.03
N SER A 63 -19.40 2.58 4.48
CA SER A 63 -19.82 1.20 4.74
C SER A 63 -20.34 0.42 3.52
N MET A 64 -20.10 0.87 2.28
CA MET A 64 -20.55 0.16 1.07
C MET A 64 -20.11 -1.31 1.04
N LEU A 65 -21.10 -2.20 0.86
CA LEU A 65 -20.93 -3.65 0.82
C LEU A 65 -20.14 -4.13 -0.40
N ILE A 66 -20.31 -3.47 -1.56
CA ILE A 66 -19.60 -3.81 -2.80
C ILE A 66 -18.97 -2.54 -3.37
N ARG A 67 -17.66 -2.58 -3.56
CA ARG A 67 -16.88 -1.49 -4.16
C ARG A 67 -15.98 -2.01 -5.25
N ARG A 68 -15.81 -1.18 -6.27
CA ARG A 68 -14.85 -1.35 -7.34
C ARG A 68 -13.84 -0.21 -7.27
N ASP A 69 -12.59 -0.54 -7.51
CA ASP A 69 -11.46 0.39 -7.46
C ASP A 69 -10.91 0.69 -8.84
N ASN A 70 -10.85 1.97 -9.22
CA ASN A 70 -10.00 2.42 -10.32
C ASN A 70 -8.72 3.00 -9.74
N LYS A 71 -7.62 2.86 -10.50
CA LYS A 71 -6.34 3.50 -10.18
C LYS A 71 -5.91 4.35 -11.35
N TYR A 72 -5.32 5.49 -11.06
CA TYR A 72 -4.80 6.42 -12.03
C TYR A 72 -3.37 6.74 -11.64
N VAL A 73 -2.49 6.82 -12.63
CA VAL A 73 -1.20 7.50 -12.50
C VAL A 73 -1.37 8.82 -13.24
N VAL A 74 -1.21 9.92 -12.52
CA VAL A 74 -1.43 11.28 -13.04
C VAL A 74 -0.33 12.21 -12.55
N HIS A 75 -0.01 13.21 -13.36
CA HIS A 75 0.83 14.32 -12.94
C HIS A 75 -0.01 15.30 -12.10
N GLU A 76 0.59 15.92 -11.07
CA GLU A 76 -0.10 16.80 -10.14
C GLU A 76 -0.75 18.00 -10.84
N ASP A 77 -0.07 18.64 -11.78
CA ASP A 77 -0.64 19.71 -12.63
C ASP A 77 -1.90 19.30 -13.40
N ARG A 78 -2.05 18.02 -13.74
CA ARG A 78 -3.26 17.52 -14.42
C ARG A 78 -4.42 17.30 -13.45
N LEU A 79 -4.13 17.19 -12.16
CA LEU A 79 -5.13 17.15 -11.10
C LEU A 79 -5.53 18.57 -10.65
N ALA A 80 -4.67 19.57 -10.86
CA ALA A 80 -4.92 20.95 -10.41
C ALA A 80 -6.30 21.51 -10.82
N PRO A 81 -6.79 21.32 -12.06
CA PRO A 81 -8.13 21.78 -12.46
C PRO A 81 -9.29 21.04 -11.77
N ALA A 82 -9.05 19.86 -11.18
CA ALA A 82 -10.07 19.09 -10.49
C ALA A 82 -10.42 19.64 -9.10
N TRP A 83 -9.52 20.42 -8.49
CA TRP A 83 -9.61 20.75 -7.06
C TRP A 83 -10.90 21.50 -6.70
N ALA A 84 -11.29 22.50 -7.48
CA ALA A 84 -12.51 23.27 -7.21
C ALA A 84 -13.76 22.38 -7.15
N GLU A 85 -13.88 21.43 -8.09
CA GLU A 85 -15.01 20.51 -8.13
C GLU A 85 -14.93 19.44 -7.03
N LEU A 86 -13.72 18.95 -6.71
CA LEU A 86 -13.50 18.01 -5.61
C LEU A 86 -13.85 18.64 -4.26
N ILE A 87 -13.47 19.89 -4.00
CA ILE A 87 -13.83 20.64 -2.78
C ILE A 87 -15.35 20.74 -2.63
N GLY A 88 -16.06 20.93 -3.75
CA GLY A 88 -17.52 20.97 -3.78
C GLY A 88 -18.16 19.63 -3.36
N GLN A 89 -17.57 18.49 -3.71
CA GLN A 89 -18.21 17.18 -3.61
C GLN A 89 -17.64 16.24 -2.54
N PHE A 90 -16.46 16.55 -1.98
CA PHE A 90 -15.77 15.70 -1.00
C PHE A 90 -15.42 16.46 0.28
N ASP A 91 -15.36 15.73 1.39
CA ASP A 91 -14.71 16.11 2.64
C ASP A 91 -13.30 15.46 2.69
N ILE A 92 -12.36 16.07 3.40
CA ILE A 92 -10.98 15.56 3.57
C ILE A 92 -10.78 14.94 4.94
N LEU A 93 -10.14 13.76 5.01
CA LEU A 93 -9.76 13.15 6.27
C LEU A 93 -8.78 14.06 7.02
N GLU A 94 -9.13 14.40 8.25
CA GLU A 94 -8.26 15.11 9.18
C GLU A 94 -8.18 14.35 10.50
N ILE A 95 -6.97 14.20 11.02
CA ILE A 95 -6.69 13.60 12.34
C ILE A 95 -5.60 14.46 12.98
N ASP A 96 -5.86 14.98 14.17
CA ASP A 96 -4.92 15.83 14.92
C ASP A 96 -4.36 17.00 14.08
N GLY A 97 -5.23 17.64 13.28
CA GLY A 97 -4.87 18.76 12.39
C GLY A 97 -4.08 18.36 11.14
N LYS A 98 -3.77 17.08 10.93
CA LYS A 98 -3.06 16.57 9.75
C LYS A 98 -4.04 16.06 8.68
N ARG A 99 -3.76 16.37 7.40
CA ARG A 99 -4.54 15.95 6.22
C ARG A 99 -3.74 15.09 5.22
N ASP A 100 -2.45 14.96 5.46
CA ASP A 100 -1.51 14.15 4.67
C ASP A 100 -0.73 13.26 5.63
N PHE A 101 -0.75 11.95 5.39
CA PHE A 101 -0.29 10.95 6.35
C PHE A 101 0.78 10.05 5.74
N ILE A 102 1.80 9.72 6.52
CA ILE A 102 2.90 8.86 6.10
C ILE A 102 2.52 7.39 6.30
N TYR A 103 2.72 6.61 5.23
CA TYR A 103 2.50 5.18 5.21
C TYR A 103 3.80 4.46 4.88
N ASP A 104 4.21 3.57 5.76
CA ASP A 104 5.23 2.57 5.45
C ASP A 104 4.54 1.22 5.23
N THR A 105 4.84 0.56 4.10
CA THR A 105 4.25 -0.73 3.75
C THR A 105 5.33 -1.72 3.36
N CYS A 106 5.40 -2.84 4.07
CA CYS A 106 6.26 -3.98 3.77
C CYS A 106 5.41 -5.09 3.13
N TYR A 107 5.76 -5.54 1.93
CA TYR A 107 5.08 -6.65 1.25
C TYR A 107 5.81 -7.96 1.53
N PHE A 108 5.02 -9.03 1.67
CA PHE A 108 5.51 -10.39 1.86
C PHE A 108 5.12 -11.28 0.68
N ASP A 109 6.05 -12.08 0.21
CA ASP A 109 5.86 -13.12 -0.80
C ASP A 109 6.93 -14.22 -0.57
N ASP A 110 6.87 -15.31 -1.32
CA ASP A 110 7.96 -16.28 -1.35
C ASP A 110 9.11 -15.81 -2.26
N PRO A 111 10.31 -16.40 -2.17
CA PRO A 111 11.44 -16.10 -3.06
C PRO A 111 11.11 -16.27 -4.55
N GLY A 112 10.13 -17.12 -4.89
CA GLY A 112 9.62 -17.29 -6.25
C GLY A 112 8.63 -16.22 -6.72
N HIS A 113 8.26 -15.26 -5.85
CA HIS A 113 7.28 -14.20 -6.09
C HIS A 113 5.93 -14.74 -6.62
N THR A 114 5.43 -15.80 -6.01
CA THR A 114 4.19 -16.48 -6.43
C THR A 114 3.01 -15.52 -6.45
N SER A 115 2.84 -14.68 -5.43
CA SER A 115 1.73 -13.72 -5.37
C SER A 115 1.83 -12.65 -6.46
N TYR A 116 3.05 -12.21 -6.81
CA TYR A 116 3.29 -11.35 -7.96
C TYR A 116 2.85 -12.03 -9.26
N PHE A 117 3.34 -13.24 -9.54
CA PHE A 117 3.05 -13.91 -10.81
C PHE A 117 1.58 -14.31 -10.94
N ASP A 118 0.93 -14.67 -9.84
CA ASP A 118 -0.52 -14.91 -9.82
C ASP A 118 -1.31 -13.64 -10.15
N HIS A 119 -0.87 -12.48 -9.64
CA HIS A 119 -1.45 -11.20 -10.02
C HIS A 119 -1.21 -10.88 -11.49
N HIS A 120 0.04 -11.00 -11.95
CA HIS A 120 0.42 -10.73 -13.34
C HIS A 120 -0.32 -11.63 -14.33
N ARG A 121 -0.47 -12.92 -14.02
CA ARG A 121 -1.23 -13.89 -14.84
C ARG A 121 -2.75 -13.70 -14.73
N GLY A 122 -3.23 -12.95 -13.75
CA GLY A 122 -4.66 -12.76 -13.52
C GLY A 122 -5.35 -14.00 -12.92
N ARG A 123 -4.60 -14.83 -12.17
CA ARG A 123 -5.13 -16.06 -11.56
C ARG A 123 -6.33 -15.75 -10.67
N ARG A 124 -7.36 -16.60 -10.75
CA ARG A 124 -8.63 -16.41 -10.03
C ARG A 124 -8.43 -16.37 -8.51
N GLN A 125 -7.68 -17.34 -7.98
CA GLN A 125 -7.24 -17.39 -6.59
C GLN A 125 -5.86 -16.76 -6.53
N ARG A 126 -5.74 -15.67 -5.77
CA ARG A 126 -4.50 -14.92 -5.60
C ARG A 126 -4.61 -14.07 -4.34
N CYS A 127 -3.50 -13.87 -3.67
CA CYS A 127 -3.44 -13.04 -2.47
C CYS A 127 -2.41 -11.93 -2.62
N LYS A 128 -2.45 -10.95 -1.72
CA LYS A 128 -1.34 -10.03 -1.44
C LYS A 128 -1.24 -9.89 0.06
N ILE A 129 -0.05 -10.07 0.60
CA ILE A 129 0.21 -10.00 2.03
C ILE A 129 1.14 -8.82 2.27
N ARG A 130 0.83 -8.02 3.29
CA ARG A 130 1.63 -6.85 3.63
C ARG A 130 1.48 -6.50 5.10
N MET A 131 2.48 -5.84 5.65
CA MET A 131 2.37 -5.10 6.89
C MET A 131 2.37 -3.61 6.57
N ARG A 132 1.53 -2.85 7.26
CA ARG A 132 1.36 -1.42 7.05
C ARG A 132 1.48 -0.69 8.39
N ASN A 133 2.49 0.17 8.48
CA ASN A 133 2.68 1.10 9.58
C ASN A 133 2.10 2.47 9.19
N TYR A 134 1.18 2.95 10.01
CA TYR A 134 0.55 4.26 9.95
C TYR A 134 1.36 5.17 10.87
N VAL A 135 2.41 5.79 10.32
CA VAL A 135 3.47 6.41 11.10
C VAL A 135 2.92 7.49 12.03
N ASP A 136 2.10 8.39 11.49
CA ASP A 136 1.50 9.49 12.26
C ASP A 136 0.51 9.03 13.34
N ALA A 137 -0.08 7.84 13.17
CA ALA A 137 -1.05 7.29 14.12
C ALA A 137 -0.42 6.29 15.10
N HIS A 138 0.87 5.96 14.94
CA HIS A 138 1.56 4.92 15.71
C HIS A 138 0.82 3.57 15.71
N LEU A 139 0.23 3.19 14.57
CA LEU A 139 -0.48 1.91 14.42
C LEU A 139 0.15 1.03 13.35
N CYS A 140 0.32 -0.26 13.64
CA CYS A 140 0.82 -1.23 12.68
C CYS A 140 -0.15 -2.40 12.50
N PHE A 141 -0.30 -2.86 11.26
CA PHE A 141 -1.18 -3.97 10.94
C PHE A 141 -0.62 -4.87 9.86
N ALA A 142 -0.67 -6.18 10.07
CA ALA A 142 -0.59 -7.16 8.99
C ALA A 142 -1.94 -7.24 8.25
N GLU A 143 -1.89 -7.35 6.94
CA GLU A 143 -3.04 -7.39 6.06
C GLU A 143 -2.88 -8.49 5.02
N ILE A 144 -3.94 -9.27 4.81
CA ILE A 144 -4.08 -10.16 3.66
C ILE A 144 -5.25 -9.69 2.80
N LYS A 145 -5.00 -9.51 1.51
CA LYS A 145 -6.00 -9.20 0.49
C LYS A 145 -6.18 -10.41 -0.42
N LEU A 146 -7.31 -11.10 -0.29
CA LEU A 146 -7.64 -12.30 -1.05
C LEU A 146 -8.63 -11.97 -2.17
N LYS A 147 -8.41 -12.55 -3.36
CA LYS A 147 -9.38 -12.45 -4.45
C LYS A 147 -10.45 -13.55 -4.34
N GLY A 148 -11.69 -13.16 -4.11
CA GLY A 148 -12.84 -14.06 -4.04
C GLY A 148 -13.48 -14.38 -5.40
N LYS A 149 -14.55 -15.18 -5.36
CA LYS A 149 -15.39 -15.49 -6.53
C LYS A 149 -16.03 -14.21 -7.10
N ARG A 150 -16.34 -14.21 -8.40
CA ARG A 150 -17.02 -13.10 -9.11
C ARG A 150 -16.39 -11.72 -8.91
N GLY A 151 -15.07 -11.67 -8.71
CA GLY A 151 -14.39 -10.39 -8.57
C GLY A 151 -14.46 -9.76 -7.17
N GLN A 152 -15.05 -10.42 -6.18
CA GLN A 152 -15.03 -9.93 -4.80
C GLN A 152 -13.61 -9.97 -4.22
N THR A 153 -13.34 -9.15 -3.21
CA THR A 153 -12.07 -9.16 -2.50
C THR A 153 -12.36 -9.23 -1.02
N GLU A 154 -11.78 -10.21 -0.34
CA GLU A 154 -11.80 -10.27 1.12
C GLU A 154 -10.49 -9.65 1.63
N LYS A 155 -10.61 -8.75 2.61
CA LYS A 155 -9.46 -8.14 3.27
C LYS A 155 -9.56 -8.44 4.76
N ARG A 156 -8.54 -9.10 5.32
CA ARG A 156 -8.39 -9.24 6.77
C ARG A 156 -7.22 -8.39 7.26
N ARG A 157 -7.35 -7.84 8.46
CA ARG A 157 -6.38 -6.96 9.11
C ARG A 157 -6.14 -7.48 10.53
N ILE A 158 -4.87 -7.60 10.90
CA ILE A 158 -4.40 -8.09 12.19
C ILE A 158 -3.57 -6.97 12.81
N ALA A 159 -3.93 -6.53 14.02
CA ALA A 159 -3.14 -5.55 14.75
C ALA A 159 -1.79 -6.16 15.16
N CYS A 160 -0.72 -5.40 14.94
CA CYS A 160 0.65 -5.79 15.26
C CYS A 160 1.33 -4.68 16.06
N PRO A 161 2.24 -5.03 16.98
CA PRO A 161 3.15 -4.05 17.57
C PRO A 161 3.95 -3.30 16.50
N VAL A 162 4.20 -2.00 16.70
CA VAL A 162 4.90 -1.15 15.72
C VAL A 162 6.39 -1.52 15.61
N ASP A 163 7.00 -1.92 16.72
CA ASP A 163 8.37 -2.41 16.80
C ASP A 163 8.61 -3.71 16.03
N GLN A 164 7.55 -4.45 15.68
CA GLN A 164 7.62 -5.65 14.82
C GLN A 164 7.42 -5.34 13.33
N TYR A 165 7.45 -4.06 12.93
CA TYR A 165 7.28 -3.68 11.53
C TYR A 165 8.32 -4.37 10.63
N GLY A 166 7.83 -5.07 9.60
CA GLY A 166 8.67 -5.83 8.67
C GLY A 166 8.82 -7.32 9.03
N VAL A 167 8.31 -7.76 10.18
CA VAL A 167 8.37 -9.15 10.63
C VAL A 167 6.96 -9.67 10.91
N LEU A 168 6.55 -10.75 10.23
CA LEU A 168 5.28 -11.41 10.55
C LEU A 168 5.43 -12.32 11.76
N GLY A 169 4.99 -11.86 12.93
CA GLY A 169 4.89 -12.70 14.13
C GLY A 169 3.93 -13.89 13.96
N GLU A 170 4.06 -14.89 14.82
CA GLU A 170 3.32 -16.17 14.74
C GLU A 170 1.81 -15.98 14.65
N ARG A 171 1.23 -15.11 15.49
CA ARG A 171 -0.20 -14.77 15.47
C ARG A 171 -0.65 -14.25 14.10
N ALA A 172 0.10 -13.31 13.52
CA ALA A 172 -0.22 -12.73 12.23
C ALA A 172 -0.14 -13.77 11.12
N GLN A 173 0.92 -14.61 11.13
CA GLN A 173 1.05 -15.70 10.17
C GLN A 173 -0.10 -16.70 10.27
N SER A 174 -0.46 -17.14 11.48
CA SER A 174 -1.56 -18.08 11.72
C SER A 174 -2.90 -17.53 11.18
N GLN A 175 -3.22 -16.27 11.48
CA GLN A 175 -4.45 -15.63 10.98
C GLN A 175 -4.45 -15.41 9.46
N ILE A 176 -3.30 -15.09 8.86
CA ILE A 176 -3.12 -14.99 7.40
C ILE A 176 -3.38 -16.34 6.74
N ARG A 177 -2.77 -17.42 7.26
CA ARG A 177 -2.92 -18.78 6.73
C ARG A 177 -4.35 -19.29 6.90
N SER A 178 -4.97 -19.05 8.06
CA SER A 178 -6.40 -19.34 8.28
C SER A 178 -7.29 -18.61 7.27
N ALA A 179 -7.12 -17.30 7.09
CA ALA A 179 -7.91 -16.53 6.12
C ALA A 179 -7.80 -17.08 4.68
N TYR A 180 -6.59 -17.48 4.28
CA TYR A 180 -6.35 -18.08 2.98
C TYR A 180 -7.06 -19.44 2.86
N ARG A 181 -6.94 -20.30 3.88
CA ARG A 181 -7.59 -21.61 3.94
C ARG A 181 -9.12 -21.49 3.91
N ASP A 182 -9.69 -20.59 4.70
CA ASP A 182 -11.14 -20.35 4.77
C ASP A 182 -11.73 -20.03 3.39
N LEU A 183 -11.06 -19.15 2.62
CA LEU A 183 -11.59 -18.71 1.33
C LEU A 183 -11.30 -19.69 0.18
N TYR A 184 -10.14 -20.37 0.20
CA TYR A 184 -9.68 -21.18 -0.93
C TYR A 184 -9.75 -22.69 -0.71
N ALA A 185 -10.06 -23.15 0.50
CA ALA A 185 -10.08 -24.56 0.88
C ALA A 185 -8.75 -25.28 0.59
N ARG A 186 -7.63 -24.57 0.76
CA ARG A 186 -6.25 -25.07 0.59
C ARG A 186 -5.29 -24.31 1.46
N ASP A 187 -4.15 -24.93 1.76
CA ASP A 187 -3.11 -24.27 2.52
C ASP A 187 -2.30 -23.27 1.71
N LEU A 188 -1.92 -22.20 2.40
CA LEU A 188 -0.84 -21.32 2.00
C LEU A 188 0.45 -21.95 2.52
N THR A 189 1.17 -22.66 1.65
CA THR A 189 2.42 -23.37 2.01
C THR A 189 3.67 -22.54 1.77
N GLN A 190 3.53 -21.38 1.11
CA GLN A 190 4.62 -20.45 0.86
C GLN A 190 5.28 -20.01 2.17
N ALA A 191 6.62 -19.92 2.13
CA ALA A 191 7.38 -19.12 3.08
C ALA A 191 7.07 -17.64 2.81
N LEU A 192 6.75 -16.89 3.86
CA LEU A 192 6.37 -15.49 3.73
C LEU A 192 7.53 -14.64 4.24
N GLU A 193 8.29 -14.09 3.30
CA GLU A 193 9.48 -13.29 3.55
C GLU A 193 9.22 -11.84 3.13
N PRO A 194 9.79 -10.85 3.83
CA PRO A 194 9.68 -9.47 3.38
C PRO A 194 10.48 -9.28 2.09
N ILE A 195 9.82 -8.81 1.03
CA ILE A 195 10.41 -8.75 -0.33
C ILE A 195 10.47 -7.33 -0.92
N CYS A 196 9.73 -6.38 -0.35
CA CYS A 196 9.72 -5.00 -0.82
C CYS A 196 9.08 -4.08 0.23
N TRP A 197 9.70 -2.93 0.46
CA TRP A 197 9.21 -1.85 1.29
C TRP A 197 8.83 -0.66 0.42
N MET A 198 7.86 0.12 0.90
CA MET A 198 7.53 1.38 0.28
C MET A 198 7.06 2.41 1.30
N ARG A 199 7.47 3.66 1.07
CA ARG A 199 7.00 4.84 1.80
C ARG A 199 6.25 5.76 0.84
N TYR A 200 5.15 6.34 1.29
CA TYR A 200 4.41 7.37 0.55
C TYR A 200 3.56 8.19 1.50
N ARG A 201 3.12 9.36 1.04
CA ARG A 201 2.16 10.20 1.74
C ARG A 201 0.78 10.08 1.10
N ARG A 202 -0.27 10.07 1.92
CA ARG A 202 -1.66 9.87 1.46
C ARG A 202 -2.58 10.96 1.98
N THR A 203 -3.25 11.59 1.03
CA THR A 203 -4.50 12.34 1.28
C THR A 203 -5.70 11.44 1.03
N THR A 204 -6.72 11.53 1.87
CA THR A 204 -7.97 10.76 1.72
C THR A 204 -9.16 11.70 1.65
N LEU A 205 -9.94 11.57 0.58
CA LEU A 205 -11.19 12.29 0.36
C LEU A 205 -12.36 11.30 0.46
N VAL A 206 -13.46 11.74 1.03
CA VAL A 206 -14.73 10.99 1.08
C VAL A 206 -15.84 11.85 0.50
N ALA A 207 -16.68 11.27 -0.35
CA ALA A 207 -17.76 12.04 -0.94
C ALA A 207 -18.74 12.47 0.17
N LYS A 208 -19.21 13.72 0.07
CA LYS A 208 -20.24 14.28 0.98
C LYS A 208 -21.52 13.46 0.92
N GLU A 209 -21.79 12.86 -0.24
CA GLU A 209 -22.92 11.97 -0.49
C GLU A 209 -22.46 10.66 -1.13
N GLY A 210 -23.25 9.60 -0.96
CA GLY A 210 -23.06 8.37 -1.72
C GLY A 210 -21.79 7.59 -1.40
N GLY A 211 -21.13 7.84 -0.25
CA GLY A 211 -20.11 6.97 0.36
C GLY A 211 -18.86 6.68 -0.48
N GLU A 212 -18.59 7.42 -1.55
CA GLU A 212 -17.40 7.20 -2.38
C GLU A 212 -16.13 7.63 -1.65
N ARG A 213 -14.98 7.04 -2.01
CA ARG A 213 -13.67 7.43 -1.45
C ARG A 213 -12.65 7.63 -2.57
N MET A 214 -11.81 8.63 -2.42
CA MET A 214 -10.65 8.88 -3.28
C MET A 214 -9.42 9.01 -2.40
N THR A 215 -8.31 8.40 -2.80
CA THR A 215 -7.02 8.57 -2.13
C THR A 215 -5.98 9.03 -3.12
N ILE A 216 -5.13 9.98 -2.74
CA ILE A 216 -4.03 10.50 -3.53
C ILE A 216 -2.75 10.11 -2.82
N ASP A 217 -1.94 9.26 -3.46
CA ASP A 217 -0.66 8.81 -2.93
C ASP A 217 0.48 9.52 -3.66
N ARG A 218 1.36 10.21 -2.93
CA ARG A 218 2.45 11.06 -3.46
C ARG A 218 3.79 10.79 -2.77
N GLY A 219 4.90 11.23 -3.39
CA GLY A 219 6.25 11.04 -2.88
C GLY A 219 6.59 9.57 -2.63
N MET A 220 6.28 8.71 -3.60
CA MET A 220 6.43 7.26 -3.44
C MET A 220 7.89 6.84 -3.59
N VAL A 221 8.36 6.06 -2.62
CA VAL A 221 9.70 5.46 -2.62
C VAL A 221 9.55 3.95 -2.46
N PHE A 222 10.13 3.17 -3.36
CA PHE A 222 10.20 1.71 -3.31
C PHE A 222 11.60 1.28 -2.91
N MET A 223 11.71 0.26 -2.06
CA MET A 223 12.98 -0.20 -1.49
C MET A 223 12.99 -1.72 -1.38
N ASP A 224 14.14 -2.33 -1.60
CA ASP A 224 14.43 -3.73 -1.29
C ASP A 224 15.91 -3.89 -0.90
N ALA A 225 16.38 -5.14 -0.80
CA ALA A 225 17.77 -5.43 -0.48
C ALA A 225 18.78 -4.97 -1.57
N SER A 226 18.32 -4.74 -2.80
CA SER A 226 19.15 -4.32 -3.93
C SER A 226 19.28 -2.80 -4.08
N GLY A 227 18.31 -2.04 -3.55
CA GLY A 227 18.39 -0.58 -3.56
C GLY A 227 17.04 0.13 -3.40
N THR A 228 16.97 1.32 -3.98
CA THR A 228 15.83 2.23 -3.86
C THR A 228 15.43 2.77 -5.23
N CYS A 229 14.14 2.86 -5.49
CA CYS A 229 13.55 3.52 -6.65
C CYS A 229 12.58 4.60 -6.17
N ARG A 230 12.85 5.86 -6.50
CA ARG A 230 11.98 7.00 -6.17
C ARG A 230 11.13 7.34 -7.39
N ILE A 231 9.83 7.51 -7.17
CA ILE A 231 8.92 8.07 -8.16
C ILE A 231 9.04 9.58 -8.11
N ASP A 232 8.95 10.23 -9.26
CA ASP A 232 8.89 11.69 -9.39
C ASP A 232 7.83 12.26 -8.42
N ASP A 233 8.18 13.35 -7.73
CA ASP A 233 7.31 13.97 -6.74
C ASP A 233 6.04 14.55 -7.38
N ASP A 234 6.11 14.92 -8.67
CA ASP A 234 4.97 15.44 -9.44
C ASP A 234 4.02 14.31 -9.92
N LEU A 235 4.38 13.04 -9.72
CA LEU A 235 3.57 11.89 -10.11
C LEU A 235 2.85 11.27 -8.91
N VAL A 236 1.52 11.25 -8.99
CA VAL A 236 0.66 10.70 -7.95
C VAL A 236 -0.11 9.47 -8.42
N ILE A 237 -0.37 8.54 -7.50
CA ILE A 237 -1.33 7.46 -7.71
C ILE A 237 -2.64 7.81 -7.03
N VAL A 238 -3.66 8.06 -7.85
CA VAL A 238 -5.03 8.25 -7.37
C VAL A 238 -5.76 6.90 -7.39
N GLU A 239 -6.42 6.55 -6.29
CA GLU A 239 -7.32 5.40 -6.23
C GLU A 239 -8.73 5.87 -5.84
N THR A 240 -9.70 5.62 -6.72
CA THR A 240 -11.12 5.89 -6.47
C THR A 240 -11.83 4.59 -6.07
N LYS A 241 -12.83 4.69 -5.19
CA LYS A 241 -13.65 3.58 -4.70
C LYS A 241 -15.10 3.97 -4.73
N SER A 242 -15.86 3.34 -5.63
CA SER A 242 -17.30 3.57 -5.83
C SER A 242 -18.01 2.23 -6.05
N GLY A 243 -19.35 2.23 -6.02
CA GLY A 243 -20.13 0.99 -6.22
C GLY A 243 -19.96 0.38 -7.62
N ASN A 244 -19.81 1.22 -8.65
CA ASN A 244 -19.80 0.81 -10.06
C ASN A 244 -18.49 1.10 -10.81
N ALA A 245 -17.43 1.59 -10.15
CA ALA A 245 -16.19 2.09 -10.78
C ALA A 245 -16.43 3.23 -11.79
N ASN A 246 -17.47 4.04 -11.55
CA ASN A 246 -17.80 5.24 -12.31
C ASN A 246 -18.45 6.30 -11.39
N GLY A 247 -17.79 6.58 -10.27
CA GLY A 247 -18.22 7.54 -9.27
C GLY A 247 -17.96 8.99 -9.67
N ILE A 248 -18.23 9.90 -8.74
CA ILE A 248 -18.01 11.34 -8.86
C ILE A 248 -16.56 11.62 -9.29
N ALA A 249 -15.58 11.10 -8.54
CA ALA A 249 -14.17 11.32 -8.84
C ALA A 249 -13.77 10.76 -10.22
N ASP A 250 -14.32 9.61 -10.61
CA ASP A 250 -14.05 9.02 -11.93
C ASP A 250 -14.59 9.91 -13.07
N LYS A 251 -15.75 10.56 -12.88
CA LYS A 251 -16.34 11.50 -13.86
C LYS A 251 -15.51 12.78 -13.98
N ILE A 252 -15.05 13.33 -12.85
CA ILE A 252 -14.18 14.52 -12.81
C ILE A 252 -12.88 14.24 -13.57
N LEU A 253 -12.19 13.15 -13.21
CA LEU A 253 -10.93 12.75 -13.85
C LEU A 253 -11.10 12.52 -15.36
N ARG A 254 -12.22 11.91 -15.78
CA ARG A 254 -12.51 11.66 -17.20
C ARG A 254 -12.67 12.94 -18.01
N ARG A 255 -13.29 13.99 -17.46
CA ARG A 255 -13.40 15.30 -18.14
C ARG A 255 -12.05 15.98 -18.30
N LEU A 256 -11.09 15.66 -17.45
CA LEU A 256 -9.69 16.08 -17.57
C LEU A 256 -8.83 15.11 -18.40
N HIS A 257 -9.48 14.25 -19.20
CA HIS A 257 -8.84 13.22 -20.03
C HIS A 257 -7.95 12.25 -19.25
N GLN A 258 -8.19 12.09 -17.94
CA GLN A 258 -7.51 11.11 -17.10
C GLN A 258 -8.30 9.80 -17.08
N HIS A 259 -7.68 8.74 -17.58
CA HIS A 259 -8.27 7.40 -17.66
C HIS A 259 -7.63 6.42 -16.68
N PRO A 260 -8.37 5.42 -16.19
CA PRO A 260 -7.82 4.37 -15.33
C PRO A 260 -6.59 3.73 -15.96
N THR A 261 -5.54 3.57 -15.14
CA THR A 261 -4.29 2.94 -15.52
C THR A 261 -4.34 1.47 -15.11
N ASN A 262 -4.38 0.61 -16.13
CA ASN A 262 -4.43 -0.83 -15.92
C ASN A 262 -3.22 -1.32 -15.11
N SER A 263 -3.47 -2.25 -14.20
CA SER A 263 -2.45 -2.95 -13.41
C SER A 263 -1.52 -2.04 -12.57
N ALA A 264 -1.94 -0.83 -12.20
CA ALA A 264 -1.18 0.09 -11.33
C ALA A 264 -1.14 -0.32 -9.84
N SER A 265 -0.95 -1.61 -9.56
CA SER A 265 -0.74 -2.09 -8.19
C SER A 265 0.64 -1.66 -7.71
N LYS A 266 0.72 -0.83 -6.66
CA LYS A 266 1.98 -0.45 -6.01
C LYS A 266 2.93 -1.63 -5.77
N TYR A 267 2.42 -2.76 -5.26
CA TYR A 267 3.22 -3.99 -5.11
C TYR A 267 3.91 -4.43 -6.41
N CYS A 268 3.14 -4.73 -7.45
CA CYS A 268 3.68 -5.27 -8.69
C CYS A 268 4.54 -4.24 -9.44
N VAL A 269 4.15 -2.97 -9.42
CA VAL A 269 4.95 -1.87 -9.96
C VAL A 269 6.28 -1.79 -9.23
N SER A 270 6.29 -1.88 -7.89
CA SER A 270 7.52 -1.79 -7.09
C SER A 270 8.51 -2.91 -7.43
N LEU A 271 8.06 -4.17 -7.51
CA LEU A 271 8.96 -5.27 -7.90
C LEU A 271 9.50 -5.14 -9.31
N ALA A 272 8.69 -4.66 -10.25
CA ALA A 272 9.17 -4.40 -11.61
C ALA A 272 10.19 -3.26 -11.61
N ALA A 273 9.88 -2.12 -10.98
CA ALA A 273 10.76 -0.94 -10.92
C ALA A 273 12.11 -1.25 -10.23
N LEU A 274 12.08 -2.09 -9.20
CA LEU A 274 13.27 -2.59 -8.49
C LEU A 274 13.98 -3.76 -9.19
N ARG A 275 13.51 -4.17 -10.38
CA ARG A 275 14.11 -5.24 -11.20
C ARG A 275 14.13 -6.63 -10.53
N GLN A 276 13.23 -6.88 -9.59
CA GLN A 276 13.10 -8.17 -8.90
C GLN A 276 12.35 -9.23 -9.72
N VAL A 277 11.74 -8.84 -10.84
CA VAL A 277 10.92 -9.73 -11.67
C VAL A 277 11.20 -9.54 -13.16
N SER A 278 11.27 -10.65 -13.89
CA SER A 278 11.60 -10.66 -15.33
C SER A 278 10.40 -10.41 -16.25
N LYS A 279 9.16 -10.58 -15.76
CA LYS A 279 7.94 -10.40 -16.58
C LYS A 279 7.05 -9.31 -16.01
N TYR A 280 6.95 -8.19 -16.73
CA TYR A 280 6.17 -7.01 -16.34
C TYR A 280 5.40 -6.37 -17.52
N ASN A 281 5.22 -7.09 -18.64
CA ASN A 281 4.60 -6.55 -19.85
C ASN A 281 3.18 -5.99 -19.61
N LYS A 282 2.39 -6.60 -18.71
CA LYS A 282 1.06 -6.06 -18.33
C LYS A 282 1.11 -4.81 -17.45
N LEU A 283 2.26 -4.50 -16.88
CA LEU A 283 2.50 -3.34 -16.03
C LEU A 283 3.06 -2.16 -16.81
N LEU A 284 3.47 -2.35 -18.08
CA LEU A 284 4.05 -1.30 -18.92
C LEU A 284 3.25 0.01 -18.96
N PRO A 285 1.90 0.02 -19.04
CA PRO A 285 1.15 1.27 -18.98
C PRO A 285 1.39 2.05 -17.68
N ALA A 286 1.45 1.37 -16.54
CA ALA A 286 1.73 1.99 -15.26
C ALA A 286 3.21 2.40 -15.14
N LEU A 287 4.14 1.53 -15.52
CA LEU A 287 5.59 1.79 -15.45
C LEU A 287 6.00 2.97 -16.33
N ARG A 288 5.43 3.08 -17.55
CA ARG A 288 5.68 4.22 -18.46
C ARG A 288 5.19 5.53 -17.88
N LYS A 289 3.97 5.55 -17.35
CA LYS A 289 3.41 6.76 -16.72
C LYS A 289 4.18 7.18 -15.46
N LEU A 290 4.73 6.19 -14.74
CA LEU A 290 5.58 6.42 -13.56
C LEU A 290 7.04 6.69 -13.92
N ALA A 291 7.41 6.69 -15.21
CA ALA A 291 8.79 6.86 -15.68
C ALA A 291 9.81 5.87 -15.08
N VAL A 292 9.38 4.65 -14.73
CA VAL A 292 10.22 3.61 -14.07
C VAL A 292 10.22 2.28 -14.83
N VAL A 293 10.18 2.34 -16.16
CA VAL A 293 10.36 1.13 -16.98
C VAL A 293 11.76 0.59 -16.74
N PRO A 294 11.92 -0.70 -16.36
CA PRO A 294 13.24 -1.29 -16.22
C PRO A 294 13.98 -1.23 -17.55
N THR A 295 15.12 -0.54 -17.58
CA THR A 295 16.05 -0.62 -18.69
C THR A 295 16.84 -1.92 -18.56
N HIS A 296 16.88 -2.72 -19.63
CA HIS A 296 17.85 -3.81 -19.71
C HIS A 296 19.24 -3.19 -19.61
N ALA A 297 20.09 -3.71 -18.71
CA ALA A 297 21.51 -3.45 -18.84
C ALA A 297 21.91 -4.00 -20.21
N THR A 298 22.42 -3.14 -21.10
CA THR A 298 23.13 -3.61 -22.28
C THR A 298 24.21 -4.55 -21.77
N PRO A 299 24.29 -5.81 -22.21
CA PRO A 299 25.42 -6.65 -21.85
C PRO A 299 26.67 -5.90 -22.29
N THR A 300 27.56 -5.61 -21.33
CA THR A 300 28.88 -5.09 -21.61
C THR A 300 29.53 -6.10 -22.55
N ALA A 301 29.86 -5.65 -23.77
CA ALA A 301 30.49 -6.46 -24.80
C ALA A 301 31.89 -6.91 -24.38
#